data_AF-A0A832F5M4-F1
#
_entry.id   AF-A0A832F5M4-F1
#
_cell.length_a   1.000
_cell.length_b   1.000
_cell.length_c   1.000
_cell.angle_alpha   90.00
_cell.angle_beta   90.00
_cell.angle_gamma   90.00
#
_symmetry.space_group_name_H-M   'P 1'
#
loop_
_entity.id
_entity.type
_entity.pdbx_description
1 polymer ?
#
loop_
_entity_poly.entity_id
_entity_poly.type
_entity_poly.pdbx_seq_one_letter_code
_entity_poly.pdbx_strand_id
1 'polypeptide(L)'
;MRPENFKFFEGLQHIKETAERQEFSALWKKIKKEIKKRGRVALVYGISTLAVGTLVNKLEDYSEDVHNDSANYVQMVEKSHRLTESEKQDLAKKLEYITSQLVPEVIGAMRDAAEVGETKADPVTMENFVDAGISDEVASETWDDNGLMLPEHTLKGNVTSVEFKEGTEEMSKHYGITGNASGKVVRDEKKIMLFHDTALNNIKDSGMEGALGLTALDIVMAHELGHMNDWLSKSGLTPQERVDFLYEVLRQYNQNSFIDSRYVEMIDNQDPRMEKTLKVSEWWAQVSEGFLTNPDSFQVTNQSEYRLAQKWLCRFDKKFVPEVGQFMRMNKLLANKHLK
;
A
#
# COMPACT_ATOMS: atom_id res chain seq x y z
N MET A 1 9.91 -8.71 -46.41
CA MET A 1 9.60 -7.28 -46.15
C MET A 1 10.90 -6.50 -46.17
N ARG A 2 10.95 -5.32 -46.81
CA ARG A 2 12.19 -4.54 -46.95
C ARG A 2 12.51 -3.77 -45.65
N PRO A 3 13.79 -3.59 -45.27
CA PRO A 3 14.21 -2.91 -44.02
C PRO A 3 13.75 -1.44 -43.90
N GLU A 4 13.29 -0.84 -45.00
CA GLU A 4 12.91 0.57 -45.09
C GLU A 4 11.52 0.84 -44.50
N ASN A 5 10.70 -0.20 -44.30
CA ASN A 5 9.38 -0.05 -43.69
C ASN A 5 9.42 0.01 -42.15
N PHE A 6 10.51 -0.41 -41.51
CA PHE A 6 10.61 -0.42 -40.03
C PHE A 6 10.70 1.00 -39.44
N LYS A 7 11.42 1.90 -40.10
CA LYS A 7 11.58 3.31 -39.66
C LYS A 7 10.30 4.14 -39.77
N PHE A 8 9.38 3.76 -40.65
CA PHE A 8 8.10 4.44 -40.82
C PHE A 8 7.13 4.11 -39.67
N PHE A 9 7.15 2.87 -39.16
CA PHE A 9 6.33 2.46 -38.01
C PHE A 9 6.85 3.03 -36.68
N GLU A 10 8.18 3.09 -36.48
CA GLU A 10 8.76 3.77 -35.31
C GLU A 10 8.44 5.27 -35.28
N GLY A 11 8.45 5.93 -36.45
CA GLY A 11 8.05 7.34 -36.58
C GLY A 11 6.57 7.59 -36.25
N LEU A 12 5.67 6.70 -36.66
CA LEU A 12 4.23 6.80 -36.35
C LEU A 12 3.94 6.51 -34.88
N GLN A 13 4.66 5.58 -34.25
CA GLN A 13 4.56 5.30 -32.83
C GLN A 13 5.04 6.51 -32.01
N HIS A 14 6.15 7.13 -32.41
CA HIS A 14 6.67 8.32 -31.74
C HIS A 14 5.80 9.57 -31.95
N ILE A 15 5.18 9.73 -33.12
CA ILE A 15 4.19 10.79 -33.39
C ILE A 15 2.90 10.57 -32.58
N LYS A 16 2.43 9.33 -32.45
CA LYS A 16 1.27 8.98 -31.62
C LYS A 16 1.55 9.23 -30.14
N GLU A 17 2.70 8.79 -29.63
CA GLU A 17 3.16 9.07 -28.26
C GLU A 17 3.32 10.58 -28.00
N THR A 18 3.79 11.34 -28.99
CA THR A 18 3.97 12.80 -28.86
C THR A 18 2.62 13.53 -28.89
N ALA A 19 1.68 13.09 -29.72
CA ALA A 19 0.32 13.63 -29.78
C ALA A 19 -0.47 13.31 -28.49
N GLU A 20 -0.37 12.07 -27.99
CA GLU A 20 -0.95 11.64 -26.71
C GLU A 20 -0.35 12.43 -25.54
N ARG A 21 0.97 12.70 -25.56
CA ARG A 21 1.63 13.58 -24.56
C ARG A 21 1.15 15.03 -24.62
N GLN A 22 0.85 15.57 -25.80
CA GLN A 22 0.33 16.95 -25.93
C GLN A 22 -1.13 17.06 -25.47
N GLU A 23 -1.98 16.10 -25.83
CA GLU A 23 -3.36 16.03 -25.33
C GLU A 23 -3.39 15.80 -23.81
N PHE A 24 -2.51 14.92 -23.31
CA PHE A 24 -2.27 14.72 -21.88
C PHE A 24 -1.83 16.01 -21.19
N SER A 25 -0.88 16.75 -21.75
CA SER A 25 -0.43 18.04 -21.20
C SER A 25 -1.58 19.05 -21.10
N ALA A 26 -2.49 19.07 -22.08
CA ALA A 26 -3.65 19.94 -22.08
C ALA A 26 -4.71 19.51 -21.04
N LEU A 27 -5.00 18.22 -20.94
CA LEU A 27 -5.93 17.67 -19.95
C LEU A 27 -5.38 17.81 -18.52
N TRP A 28 -4.09 17.52 -18.32
CA TRP A 28 -3.41 17.69 -17.04
C TRP A 28 -3.38 19.17 -16.61
N LYS A 29 -3.21 20.10 -17.54
CA LYS A 29 -3.37 21.54 -17.28
C LYS A 29 -4.81 21.88 -16.87
N LYS A 30 -5.84 21.26 -17.47
CA LYS A 30 -7.24 21.41 -17.05
C LYS A 30 -7.49 20.82 -15.66
N ILE A 31 -7.03 19.60 -15.39
CA ILE A 31 -7.12 18.93 -14.09
C ILE A 31 -6.43 19.77 -13.02
N LYS A 32 -5.17 20.19 -13.23
CA LYS A 32 -4.46 21.10 -12.32
C LYS A 32 -5.18 22.42 -12.12
N LYS A 33 -5.81 22.98 -13.15
CA LYS A 33 -6.58 24.23 -13.07
C LYS A 33 -7.86 24.04 -12.24
N GLU A 34 -8.60 22.95 -12.41
CA GLU A 34 -9.78 22.65 -11.61
C GLU A 34 -9.41 22.29 -10.16
N ILE A 35 -8.34 21.51 -9.94
CA ILE A 35 -7.74 21.27 -8.61
C ILE A 35 -7.36 22.59 -7.96
N LYS A 36 -6.72 23.53 -8.67
CA LYS A 36 -6.33 24.84 -8.11
C LYS A 36 -7.52 25.76 -7.84
N LYS A 37 -8.55 25.71 -8.70
CA LYS A 37 -9.79 26.49 -8.56
C LYS A 37 -10.64 26.00 -7.39
N ARG A 38 -10.69 24.69 -7.18
CA ARG A 38 -11.41 24.05 -6.07
C ARG A 38 -10.56 23.91 -4.81
N GLY A 39 -9.24 23.95 -4.93
CA GLY A 39 -8.24 23.83 -3.85
C GLY A 39 -8.14 25.02 -2.90
N ARG A 40 -9.10 25.97 -2.93
CA ARG A 40 -9.40 26.80 -1.75
C ARG A 40 -10.23 26.04 -0.71
N VAL A 41 -10.78 24.89 -1.06
CA VAL A 41 -11.13 23.82 -0.13
C VAL A 41 -9.89 22.94 -0.06
N ALA A 42 -9.10 23.08 1.00
CA ALA A 42 -8.00 22.16 1.27
C ALA A 42 -8.59 20.76 1.41
N LEU A 43 -8.47 19.92 0.38
CA LEU A 43 -8.66 18.49 0.53
C LEU A 43 -7.48 17.97 1.35
N VAL A 44 -7.68 17.99 2.66
CA VAL A 44 -6.97 17.12 3.58
C VAL A 44 -7.53 15.73 3.29
N TYR A 45 -6.93 15.01 2.33
CA TYR A 45 -7.19 13.59 2.14
C TYR A 45 -6.64 12.86 3.37
N GLY A 46 -7.48 12.67 4.38
CA GLY A 46 -7.20 11.75 5.47
C GLY A 46 -7.61 10.36 4.98
N ILE A 47 -6.73 9.69 4.25
CA ILE A 47 -6.90 8.25 4.00
C ILE A 47 -6.70 7.60 5.35
N SER A 48 -7.79 7.11 5.91
CA SER A 48 -7.82 6.43 7.20
C SER A 48 -8.27 5.01 6.99
N THR A 49 -7.53 4.10 7.59
CA THR A 49 -7.50 2.69 7.23
C THR A 49 -7.63 1.84 8.48
N LEU A 50 -8.46 0.79 8.42
CA LEU A 50 -8.80 -0.08 9.55
C LEU A 50 -7.88 -1.32 9.70
N ALA A 51 -6.79 -1.41 8.93
CA ALA A 51 -5.94 -2.60 8.83
C ALA A 51 -5.40 -3.10 10.18
N VAL A 52 -5.16 -2.19 11.13
CA VAL A 52 -4.63 -2.56 12.45
C VAL A 52 -5.72 -3.06 13.39
N GLY A 53 -7.01 -2.81 13.14
CA GLY A 53 -8.10 -3.32 13.98
C GLY A 53 -8.15 -4.86 14.06
N THR A 54 -7.80 -5.56 12.99
CA THR A 54 -7.72 -7.03 12.97
C THR A 54 -6.49 -7.55 13.73
N LEU A 55 -5.39 -6.77 13.70
CA LEU A 55 -4.25 -7.04 14.57
C LEU A 55 -4.72 -6.87 16.02
N VAL A 56 -5.30 -5.72 16.38
CA VAL A 56 -5.68 -5.39 17.76
C VAL A 56 -6.71 -6.36 18.35
N ASN A 57 -7.67 -6.85 17.57
CA ASN A 57 -8.60 -7.89 18.02
C ASN A 57 -7.89 -9.21 18.38
N LYS A 58 -6.71 -9.50 17.79
CA LYS A 58 -5.84 -10.61 18.22
C LYS A 58 -4.89 -10.20 19.34
N LEU A 59 -4.53 -8.93 19.45
CA LEU A 59 -3.66 -8.41 20.53
C LEU A 59 -4.35 -8.50 21.90
N GLU A 60 -5.69 -8.33 21.97
CA GLU A 60 -6.46 -8.45 23.22
C GLU A 60 -6.42 -9.87 23.83
N ASP A 61 -6.10 -10.90 23.03
CA ASP A 61 -6.03 -12.30 23.45
C ASP A 61 -4.61 -12.78 23.83
N TYR A 62 -3.57 -11.95 23.69
CA TYR A 62 -2.18 -12.35 23.98
C TYR A 62 -1.79 -12.09 25.45
N SER A 63 -1.38 -13.16 26.16
CA SER A 63 -1.00 -13.15 27.57
C SER A 63 0.46 -12.69 27.82
N GLU A 64 0.72 -12.16 29.02
CA GLU A 64 1.93 -11.47 29.56
C GLU A 64 3.35 -12.06 29.32
N ASP A 65 3.54 -13.15 28.57
CA ASP A 65 4.83 -13.85 28.49
C ASP A 65 5.75 -13.39 27.32
N VAL A 66 5.92 -12.07 27.24
CA VAL A 66 6.64 -11.33 26.20
C VAL A 66 8.08 -11.80 25.95
N HIS A 67 8.80 -12.16 27.02
CA HIS A 67 10.18 -12.61 26.91
C HIS A 67 10.29 -13.97 26.22
N ASN A 68 9.24 -14.79 26.29
CA ASN A 68 9.21 -16.05 25.59
C ASN A 68 9.01 -15.84 24.08
N ASP A 69 8.29 -14.81 23.63
CA ASP A 69 8.00 -14.65 22.19
C ASP A 69 9.25 -14.36 21.34
N SER A 70 10.16 -13.49 21.78
CA SER A 70 11.41 -13.23 21.04
C SER A 70 12.31 -14.47 20.99
N ALA A 71 12.46 -15.19 22.11
CA ALA A 71 13.25 -16.41 22.16
C ALA A 71 12.62 -17.53 21.32
N ASN A 72 11.29 -17.68 21.39
CA ASN A 72 10.53 -18.62 20.59
C ASN A 72 10.63 -18.30 19.10
N TYR A 73 10.62 -17.01 18.72
CA TYR A 73 10.80 -16.59 17.33
C TYR A 73 12.19 -17.00 16.82
N VAL A 74 13.26 -16.74 17.58
CA VAL A 74 14.62 -17.18 17.21
C VAL A 74 14.67 -18.70 17.04
N GLN A 75 14.13 -19.47 17.98
CA GLN A 75 14.09 -20.93 17.89
C GLN A 75 13.29 -21.42 16.68
N MET A 76 12.19 -20.74 16.31
CA MET A 76 11.42 -21.04 15.11
C MET A 76 12.27 -20.81 13.85
N VAL A 77 13.01 -19.70 13.77
CA VAL A 77 13.90 -19.44 12.64
C VAL A 77 15.01 -20.49 12.56
N GLU A 78 15.62 -20.86 13.70
CA GLU A 78 16.66 -21.91 13.75
C GLU A 78 16.17 -23.28 13.28
N LYS A 79 14.91 -23.63 13.57
CA LYS A 79 14.32 -24.90 13.12
C LYS A 79 14.05 -24.92 11.61
N SER A 80 13.68 -23.78 11.04
CA SER A 80 13.35 -23.66 9.62
C SER A 80 14.57 -23.40 8.74
N HIS A 81 15.61 -22.74 9.29
CA HIS A 81 16.80 -22.31 8.57
C HIS A 81 18.06 -22.54 9.41
N ARG A 82 19.15 -22.98 8.78
CA ARG A 82 20.45 -23.09 9.45
C ARG A 82 21.10 -21.72 9.59
N LEU A 83 20.75 -21.01 10.66
CA LEU A 83 21.41 -19.76 11.04
C LEU A 83 22.79 -20.01 11.64
N THR A 84 23.77 -19.20 11.26
CA THR A 84 25.04 -19.05 11.97
C THR A 84 24.85 -18.37 13.32
N GLU A 85 25.79 -18.53 14.25
CA GLU A 85 25.74 -17.85 15.54
C GLU A 85 25.71 -16.31 15.41
N SER A 86 26.39 -15.76 14.40
CA SER A 86 26.32 -14.32 14.11
C SER A 86 24.93 -13.87 13.66
N GLU A 87 24.24 -14.66 12.83
CA GLU A 87 22.89 -14.33 12.36
C GLU A 87 21.87 -14.42 13.49
N LYS A 88 22.01 -15.42 14.39
CA LYS A 88 21.16 -15.52 15.59
C LYS A 88 21.32 -14.32 16.51
N GLN A 89 22.57 -13.90 16.75
CA GLN A 89 22.86 -12.72 17.57
C GLN A 89 22.31 -11.43 16.95
N ASP A 90 22.42 -11.28 15.63
CA ASP A 90 21.84 -10.15 14.92
C ASP A 90 20.31 -10.14 14.98
N LEU A 91 19.67 -11.29 14.73
CA LEU A 91 18.22 -11.46 14.83
C LEU A 91 17.72 -11.13 16.25
N ALA A 92 18.39 -11.63 17.28
CA ALA A 92 18.04 -11.35 18.68
C ALA A 92 18.13 -9.85 19.01
N LYS A 93 19.19 -9.17 18.56
CA LYS A 93 19.34 -7.71 18.75
C LYS A 93 18.24 -6.91 18.04
N LYS A 94 17.83 -7.32 16.84
CA LYS A 94 16.74 -6.67 16.11
C LYS A 94 15.39 -6.87 16.81
N LEU A 95 15.11 -8.09 17.29
CA LEU A 95 13.90 -8.40 18.08
C LEU A 95 13.86 -7.61 19.39
N GLU A 96 14.98 -7.52 20.10
CA GLU A 96 15.11 -6.70 21.32
C GLU A 96 14.85 -5.22 21.01
N TYR A 97 15.42 -4.69 19.92
CA TYR A 97 15.16 -3.32 19.48
C TYR A 97 13.66 -3.08 19.20
N ILE A 98 13.01 -4.00 18.48
CA ILE A 98 11.57 -3.90 18.14
C ILE A 98 10.72 -3.93 19.42
N THR A 99 10.91 -4.93 20.28
CA THR A 99 10.12 -5.13 21.51
C THR A 99 10.37 -4.06 22.58
N SER A 100 11.50 -3.35 22.51
CA SER A 100 11.73 -2.18 23.37
C SER A 100 10.85 -0.98 23.02
N GLN A 101 10.29 -0.94 21.80
CA GLN A 101 9.58 0.23 21.26
C GLN A 101 8.12 -0.02 20.89
N LEU A 102 7.80 -1.23 20.43
CA LEU A 102 6.47 -1.63 20.01
C LEU A 102 5.84 -2.56 21.02
N VAL A 103 4.53 -2.78 20.88
CA VAL A 103 3.84 -3.82 21.67
C VAL A 103 4.41 -5.21 21.30
N PRO A 104 4.76 -6.05 22.29
CA PRO A 104 5.39 -7.35 22.08
C PRO A 104 4.67 -8.32 21.13
N GLU A 105 3.36 -8.25 21.14
CA GLU A 105 2.45 -9.10 20.39
C GLU A 105 2.65 -8.96 18.86
N VAL A 106 3.31 -7.89 18.39
CA VAL A 106 3.76 -7.78 17.00
C VAL A 106 4.68 -8.96 16.64
N ILE A 107 5.52 -9.43 17.56
CA ILE A 107 6.39 -10.60 17.35
C ILE A 107 5.57 -11.88 17.25
N GLY A 108 4.54 -12.02 18.10
CA GLY A 108 3.57 -13.12 18.01
C GLY A 108 2.86 -13.14 16.65
N ALA A 109 2.35 -12.00 16.19
CA ALA A 109 1.69 -11.88 14.90
C ALA A 109 2.63 -12.17 13.71
N MET A 110 3.90 -11.76 13.80
CA MET A 110 4.92 -12.10 12.79
C MET A 110 5.20 -13.60 12.74
N ARG A 111 5.26 -14.26 13.91
CA ARG A 111 5.47 -15.71 14.01
C ARG A 111 4.33 -16.45 13.34
N ASP A 112 3.10 -16.12 13.71
CA ASP A 112 1.89 -16.73 13.16
C ASP A 112 1.81 -16.52 11.63
N ALA A 113 2.16 -15.33 11.15
CA ALA A 113 2.21 -15.06 9.71
C ALA A 113 3.29 -15.89 8.98
N ALA A 114 4.41 -16.20 9.64
CA ALA A 114 5.47 -17.03 9.09
C ALA A 114 5.09 -18.52 9.02
N GLU A 115 4.28 -19.02 9.96
CA GLU A 115 3.87 -20.43 10.03
C GLU A 115 2.81 -20.82 9.00
N VAL A 116 1.96 -19.88 8.57
CA VAL A 116 0.91 -20.13 7.56
C VAL A 116 1.49 -20.55 6.19
N GLY A 117 2.75 -20.20 5.90
CA GLY A 117 3.45 -20.56 4.67
C GLY A 117 2.88 -19.89 3.40
N GLU A 118 3.49 -20.17 2.25
CA GLU A 118 2.99 -19.65 0.97
C GLU A 118 1.67 -20.34 0.60
N THR A 119 0.58 -19.59 0.62
CA THR A 119 -0.68 -20.03 0.01
C THR A 119 -0.57 -19.89 -1.50
N LYS A 120 -1.07 -20.90 -2.23
CA LYS A 120 -1.23 -20.81 -3.68
C LYS A 120 -1.98 -19.53 -4.04
N ALA A 121 -1.44 -18.76 -4.98
CA ALA A 121 -2.05 -17.51 -5.42
C ALA A 121 -3.25 -17.83 -6.32
N ASP A 122 -4.45 -17.71 -5.76
CA ASP A 122 -5.66 -17.63 -6.57
C ASP A 122 -5.73 -16.26 -7.28
N PRO A 123 -6.43 -16.17 -8.42
CA PRO A 123 -6.70 -14.88 -9.05
C PRO A 123 -7.41 -13.95 -8.07
N VAL A 124 -6.98 -12.69 -8.01
CA VAL A 124 -7.63 -11.67 -7.18
C VAL A 124 -8.96 -11.28 -7.83
N THR A 125 -10.04 -11.32 -7.05
CA THR A 125 -11.36 -10.84 -7.52
C THR A 125 -11.52 -9.34 -7.25
N MET A 126 -12.14 -8.63 -8.18
CA MET A 126 -12.58 -7.25 -8.01
C MET A 126 -14.11 -7.26 -7.94
N GLU A 127 -14.68 -6.68 -6.89
CA GLU A 127 -16.09 -6.83 -6.57
C GLU A 127 -16.75 -5.45 -6.36
N ASN A 128 -17.93 -5.27 -6.96
CA ASN A 128 -18.83 -4.13 -6.77
C ASN A 128 -18.26 -2.76 -7.19
N PHE A 129 -17.24 -2.69 -8.04
CA PHE A 129 -16.72 -1.40 -8.52
C PHE A 129 -17.71 -0.68 -9.44
N VAL A 130 -18.69 -1.41 -9.99
CA VAL A 130 -19.78 -0.84 -10.79
C VAL A 130 -20.56 0.22 -10.01
N ASP A 131 -20.64 0.10 -8.69
CA ASP A 131 -21.30 1.07 -7.81
C ASP A 131 -20.49 2.37 -7.68
N ALA A 132 -19.17 2.30 -7.94
CA ALA A 132 -18.27 3.44 -8.08
C ALA A 132 -18.23 4.01 -9.52
N GLY A 133 -19.02 3.45 -10.45
CA GLY A 133 -19.01 3.83 -11.87
C GLY A 133 -17.85 3.24 -12.67
N ILE A 134 -17.18 2.19 -12.18
CA ILE A 134 -16.02 1.54 -12.80
C ILE A 134 -16.36 0.06 -13.02
N SER A 135 -16.13 -0.52 -14.20
CA SER A 135 -16.35 -1.97 -14.33
C SER A 135 -15.29 -2.75 -13.54
N ASP A 136 -15.67 -3.91 -12.99
CA ASP A 136 -14.74 -4.78 -12.28
C ASP A 136 -13.56 -5.23 -13.17
N GLU A 137 -13.80 -5.38 -14.48
CA GLU A 137 -12.75 -5.65 -15.47
C GLU A 137 -11.73 -4.51 -15.55
N VAL A 138 -12.19 -3.25 -15.59
CA VAL A 138 -11.30 -2.08 -15.61
C VAL A 138 -10.53 -1.96 -14.29
N ALA A 139 -11.17 -2.23 -13.15
CA ALA A 139 -10.49 -2.28 -11.85
C ALA A 139 -9.40 -3.36 -11.85
N SER A 140 -9.74 -4.57 -12.31
CA SER A 140 -8.81 -5.70 -12.38
C SER A 140 -7.63 -5.43 -13.30
N GLU A 141 -7.86 -4.80 -14.45
CA GLU A 141 -6.79 -4.44 -15.37
C GLU A 141 -5.91 -3.27 -14.90
N THR A 142 -6.44 -2.44 -14.01
CA THR A 142 -5.73 -1.28 -13.44
C THR A 142 -4.81 -1.75 -12.31
N TRP A 143 -5.32 -2.62 -11.45
CA TRP A 143 -4.59 -3.22 -10.35
C TRP A 143 -4.23 -4.67 -10.67
N ASP A 144 -3.33 -4.83 -11.64
CA ASP A 144 -2.70 -6.11 -11.96
C ASP A 144 -1.19 -6.02 -11.71
N ASP A 145 -0.65 -6.98 -10.96
CA ASP A 145 0.77 -7.13 -10.68
C ASP A 145 1.51 -8.07 -11.64
N ASN A 146 0.84 -8.59 -12.68
CA ASN A 146 1.54 -9.15 -13.87
C ASN A 146 1.89 -8.08 -14.92
N GLY A 147 1.44 -6.86 -14.69
CA GLY A 147 1.67 -5.73 -15.58
C GLY A 147 2.82 -4.84 -15.10
N LEU A 148 2.92 -3.66 -15.70
CA LEU A 148 3.87 -2.63 -15.29
C LEU A 148 3.31 -1.73 -14.16
N MET A 149 2.16 -2.08 -13.58
CA MET A 149 1.38 -1.19 -12.69
C MET A 149 1.75 -1.35 -11.22
N LEU A 150 1.88 -2.57 -10.74
CA LEU A 150 2.27 -2.92 -9.38
C LEU A 150 3.49 -3.84 -9.44
N PRO A 151 4.40 -3.80 -8.45
CA PRO A 151 5.48 -4.78 -8.37
C PRO A 151 4.91 -6.19 -8.24
N GLU A 152 5.56 -7.18 -8.86
CA GLU A 152 5.15 -8.58 -8.74
C GLU A 152 4.98 -9.00 -7.28
N HIS A 153 3.97 -9.82 -7.00
CA HIS A 153 3.61 -10.32 -5.67
C HIS A 153 3.12 -9.25 -4.67
N THR A 154 2.89 -8.02 -5.11
CA THR A 154 2.25 -7.00 -4.24
C THR A 154 0.76 -7.33 -4.05
N LEU A 155 0.09 -7.84 -5.08
CA LEU A 155 -1.32 -8.19 -5.03
C LEU A 155 -1.49 -9.70 -4.90
N LYS A 156 -0.95 -10.46 -5.86
CA LYS A 156 -1.05 -11.92 -5.90
C LYS A 156 -0.35 -12.58 -4.72
N GLY A 157 -1.07 -13.46 -4.04
CA GLY A 157 -0.61 -14.17 -2.84
C GLY A 157 -0.88 -13.40 -1.55
N ASN A 158 -1.02 -12.08 -1.61
CA ASN A 158 -1.36 -11.22 -0.47
C ASN A 158 -2.84 -10.85 -0.39
N VAL A 159 -3.49 -10.75 -1.55
CA VAL A 159 -4.89 -10.34 -1.67
C VAL A 159 -5.66 -11.42 -2.44
N THR A 160 -6.85 -11.77 -1.96
CA THR A 160 -7.80 -12.68 -2.61
C THR A 160 -8.93 -11.91 -3.29
N SER A 161 -9.35 -10.80 -2.68
CA SER A 161 -10.43 -9.96 -3.19
C SER A 161 -10.21 -8.49 -2.81
N VAL A 162 -10.65 -7.60 -3.71
CA VAL A 162 -10.82 -6.18 -3.46
C VAL A 162 -12.29 -5.87 -3.69
N GLU A 163 -12.97 -5.38 -2.67
CA GLU A 163 -14.39 -5.05 -2.73
C GLU A 163 -14.58 -3.54 -2.56
N PHE A 164 -15.38 -2.94 -3.43
CA PHE A 164 -15.93 -1.62 -3.19
C PHE A 164 -17.23 -1.70 -2.38
N LYS A 165 -17.39 -0.85 -1.39
CA LYS A 165 -18.64 -0.70 -0.63
C LYS A 165 -19.11 0.74 -0.62
N GLU A 166 -20.38 0.94 -0.99
CA GLU A 166 -21.05 2.21 -0.79
C GLU A 166 -21.22 2.51 0.71
N GLY A 167 -20.93 3.76 1.09
CA GLY A 167 -21.01 4.22 2.48
C GLY A 167 -19.65 4.36 3.15
N THR A 168 -19.68 4.40 4.48
CA THR A 168 -18.52 4.66 5.33
C THR A 168 -18.46 3.65 6.47
N GLU A 169 -17.26 3.23 6.85
CA GLU A 169 -17.03 2.47 8.07
C GLU A 169 -16.39 3.38 9.13
N GLU A 170 -16.87 3.33 10.37
CA GLU A 170 -16.26 4.11 11.45
C GLU A 170 -14.81 3.63 11.70
N MET A 171 -13.92 4.58 11.97
CA MET A 171 -12.55 4.24 12.37
C MET A 171 -12.54 3.41 13.64
N SER A 172 -11.53 2.53 13.75
CA SER A 172 -11.37 1.67 14.90
C SER A 172 -11.02 2.53 16.12
N LYS A 173 -11.66 2.22 17.25
CA LYS A 173 -11.45 2.93 18.52
C LYS A 173 -9.98 2.91 18.97
N HIS A 174 -9.20 1.93 18.50
CA HIS A 174 -7.77 1.83 18.83
C HIS A 174 -6.93 2.96 18.24
N TYR A 175 -7.40 3.67 17.22
CA TYR A 175 -6.70 4.85 16.70
C TYR A 175 -6.93 6.10 17.55
N GLY A 176 -7.94 6.08 18.44
CA GLY A 176 -8.40 7.25 19.21
C GLY A 176 -8.89 8.43 18.37
N ILE A 177 -9.07 8.22 17.06
CA ILE A 177 -9.57 9.22 16.12
C ILE A 177 -11.05 8.96 15.86
N THR A 178 -11.86 10.01 15.86
CA THR A 178 -13.23 9.97 15.36
C THR A 178 -13.27 10.26 13.87
N GLY A 179 -13.95 9.41 13.09
CA GLY A 179 -14.23 9.66 11.69
C GLY A 179 -14.49 8.37 10.93
N ASN A 180 -14.43 8.46 9.61
CA ASN A 180 -14.77 7.37 8.71
C ASN A 180 -13.54 6.91 7.92
N ALA A 181 -13.36 5.61 7.83
CA ALA A 181 -12.33 4.98 7.02
C ALA A 181 -12.65 5.08 5.53
N SER A 182 -11.62 5.33 4.72
CA SER A 182 -11.69 5.27 3.25
C SER A 182 -11.36 3.88 2.72
N GLY A 183 -10.68 3.05 3.52
CA GLY A 183 -10.38 1.67 3.20
C GLY A 183 -10.13 0.81 4.44
N LYS A 184 -10.04 -0.50 4.22
CA LYS A 184 -9.79 -1.49 5.25
C LYS A 184 -9.15 -2.74 4.68
N VAL A 185 -8.18 -3.28 5.42
CA VAL A 185 -7.67 -4.63 5.22
C VAL A 185 -8.28 -5.60 6.23
N VAL A 186 -8.77 -6.74 5.72
CA VAL A 186 -9.16 -7.92 6.50
C VAL A 186 -8.12 -9.03 6.23
N ARG A 187 -7.07 -9.06 7.06
CA ARG A 187 -5.87 -9.89 6.81
C ARG A 187 -6.12 -11.39 6.75
N ASP A 188 -7.06 -11.89 7.56
CA ASP A 188 -7.36 -13.32 7.59
C ASP A 188 -8.09 -13.79 6.34
N GLU A 189 -8.91 -12.93 5.76
CA GLU A 189 -9.58 -13.16 4.48
C GLU A 189 -8.72 -12.74 3.28
N LYS A 190 -7.58 -12.08 3.51
CA LYS A 190 -6.74 -11.44 2.47
C LYS A 190 -7.55 -10.47 1.62
N LYS A 191 -8.46 -9.73 2.25
CA LYS A 191 -9.40 -8.86 1.55
C LYS A 191 -9.08 -7.40 1.77
N ILE A 192 -9.17 -6.61 0.71
CA ILE A 192 -9.18 -5.14 0.77
C ILE A 192 -10.61 -4.67 0.54
N MET A 193 -11.07 -3.75 1.38
CA MET A 193 -12.36 -3.09 1.24
C MET A 193 -12.11 -1.61 1.02
N LEU A 194 -12.66 -1.06 -0.05
CA LEU A 194 -12.58 0.37 -0.37
C LEU A 194 -13.96 0.99 -0.15
N PHE A 195 -13.99 2.13 0.54
CA PHE A 195 -15.22 2.82 0.89
C PHE A 195 -15.39 4.11 0.10
N HIS A 196 -16.64 4.45 -0.13
CA HIS A 196 -17.02 5.70 -0.76
C HIS A 196 -16.95 6.86 0.26
N ASP A 197 -15.74 7.39 0.54
CA ASP A 197 -15.64 8.60 1.38
C ASP A 197 -16.28 9.82 0.67
N THR A 198 -16.75 10.78 1.45
CA THR A 198 -17.29 12.11 1.10
C THR A 198 -16.54 12.84 -0.01
N ALA A 199 -15.24 12.58 -0.21
CA ALA A 199 -14.47 13.11 -1.34
C ALA A 199 -14.98 12.61 -2.71
N LEU A 200 -15.38 11.33 -2.80
CA LEU A 200 -15.96 10.75 -4.01
C LEU A 200 -17.39 11.26 -4.26
N ASN A 201 -18.15 11.64 -3.22
CA ASN A 201 -19.50 12.21 -3.39
C ASN A 201 -19.42 13.54 -4.15
N ASN A 202 -18.41 14.36 -3.85
CA ASN A 202 -18.13 15.60 -4.57
C ASN A 202 -17.66 15.37 -6.02
N ILE A 203 -17.12 14.18 -6.33
CA ILE A 203 -16.71 13.80 -7.68
C ILE A 203 -17.93 13.34 -8.49
N LYS A 204 -18.86 12.62 -7.87
CA LYS A 204 -20.17 12.23 -8.43
C LYS A 204 -20.95 13.43 -8.94
N ASP A 205 -21.10 14.45 -8.09
CA ASP A 205 -21.77 15.70 -8.45
C ASP A 205 -21.07 16.51 -9.56
N SER A 206 -19.83 16.15 -9.91
CA SER A 206 -19.04 16.84 -10.93
C SER A 206 -19.06 16.17 -12.31
N GLY A 207 -19.66 14.99 -12.46
CA GLY A 207 -19.67 14.22 -13.71
C GLY A 207 -18.30 13.73 -14.16
N MET A 208 -17.33 13.66 -13.23
CA MET A 208 -15.96 13.17 -13.46
C MET A 208 -15.72 11.82 -12.77
N GLU A 209 -16.79 11.07 -12.52
CA GLU A 209 -16.87 9.81 -11.77
C GLU A 209 -15.81 8.80 -12.20
N GLY A 210 -15.55 8.66 -13.50
CA GLY A 210 -14.58 7.71 -14.02
C GLY A 210 -13.13 7.97 -13.59
N ALA A 211 -12.40 8.80 -14.35
CA ALA A 211 -10.94 8.92 -14.17
C ALA A 211 -10.53 9.53 -12.82
N LEU A 212 -11.31 10.48 -12.26
CA LEU A 212 -11.01 11.04 -10.95
C LEU A 212 -11.42 10.10 -9.81
N GLY A 213 -12.52 9.36 -9.96
CA GLY A 213 -12.91 8.35 -8.98
C GLY A 213 -11.87 7.25 -8.87
N LEU A 214 -11.39 6.72 -10.01
CA LEU A 214 -10.33 5.71 -9.98
C LEU A 214 -9.01 6.27 -9.46
N THR A 215 -8.66 7.54 -9.73
CA THR A 215 -7.45 8.14 -9.14
C THR A 215 -7.55 8.21 -7.62
N ALA A 216 -8.71 8.58 -7.07
CA ALA A 216 -8.90 8.60 -5.61
C ALA A 216 -8.84 7.17 -5.02
N LEU A 217 -9.48 6.20 -5.68
CA LEU A 217 -9.41 4.79 -5.28
C LEU A 217 -7.99 4.22 -5.41
N ASP A 218 -7.19 4.64 -6.39
CA ASP A 218 -5.80 4.21 -6.57
C ASP A 218 -4.93 4.62 -5.39
N ILE A 219 -5.17 5.80 -4.82
CA ILE A 219 -4.44 6.28 -3.64
C ILE A 219 -4.80 5.43 -2.41
N VAL A 220 -6.10 5.21 -2.17
CA VAL A 220 -6.54 4.34 -1.07
C VAL A 220 -6.03 2.91 -1.28
N MET A 221 -6.17 2.37 -2.48
CA MET A 221 -5.69 1.02 -2.81
C MET A 221 -4.18 0.87 -2.59
N ALA A 222 -3.37 1.85 -3.00
CA ALA A 222 -1.93 1.83 -2.78
C ALA A 222 -1.57 1.84 -1.28
N HIS A 223 -2.33 2.58 -0.48
CA HIS A 223 -2.20 2.58 0.98
C HIS A 223 -2.56 1.21 1.57
N GLU A 224 -3.72 0.64 1.22
CA GLU A 224 -4.16 -0.69 1.69
C GLU A 224 -3.20 -1.81 1.26
N LEU A 225 -2.63 -1.70 0.06
CA LEU A 225 -1.57 -2.59 -0.40
C LEU A 225 -0.33 -2.49 0.47
N GLY A 226 0.02 -1.31 0.96
CA GLY A 226 1.10 -1.13 1.93
C GLY A 226 0.90 -1.98 3.19
N HIS A 227 -0.32 -1.97 3.75
CA HIS A 227 -0.69 -2.84 4.87
C HIS A 227 -0.64 -4.32 4.50
N MET A 228 -1.12 -4.72 3.32
CA MET A 228 -1.05 -6.13 2.86
C MET A 228 0.38 -6.62 2.59
N ASN A 229 1.33 -5.69 2.40
CA ASN A 229 2.73 -5.97 2.07
C ASN A 229 3.70 -5.49 3.16
N ASP A 230 3.28 -5.57 4.41
CA ASP A 230 4.14 -5.29 5.57
C ASP A 230 4.79 -6.57 6.15
N TRP A 231 5.44 -6.45 7.31
CA TRP A 231 6.07 -7.58 8.02
C TRP A 231 5.07 -8.66 8.50
N LEU A 232 3.76 -8.38 8.47
CA LEU A 232 2.68 -9.32 8.78
C LEU A 232 2.07 -9.95 7.53
N SER A 233 2.52 -9.55 6.34
CA SER A 233 2.13 -10.15 5.05
C SER A 233 2.30 -11.68 5.10
N LYS A 234 1.30 -12.44 4.67
CA LYS A 234 1.37 -13.91 4.69
C LYS A 234 2.17 -14.49 3.50
N SER A 235 2.72 -13.68 2.59
CA SER A 235 3.41 -14.19 1.40
C SER A 235 4.85 -13.70 1.24
N GLY A 236 5.71 -14.63 0.83
CA GLY A 236 7.06 -14.36 0.33
C GLY A 236 8.11 -13.85 1.34
N LEU A 237 7.75 -13.51 2.58
CA LEU A 237 8.74 -13.13 3.59
C LEU A 237 9.14 -14.33 4.43
N THR A 238 10.44 -14.66 4.41
CA THR A 238 11.04 -15.56 5.40
C THR A 238 10.92 -14.97 6.81
N PRO A 239 10.98 -15.80 7.87
CA PRO A 239 10.96 -15.30 9.24
C PRO A 239 12.01 -14.20 9.52
N GLN A 240 13.21 -14.32 8.94
CA GLN A 240 14.28 -13.34 9.11
C GLN A 240 13.98 -12.04 8.37
N GLU A 241 13.49 -12.12 7.12
CA GLU A 241 13.12 -10.93 6.34
C GLU A 241 12.01 -10.11 7.02
N ARG A 242 11.07 -10.75 7.72
CA ARG A 242 10.03 -10.04 8.49
C ARG A 242 10.65 -9.15 9.57
N VAL A 243 11.63 -9.68 10.30
CA VAL A 243 12.32 -8.95 11.36
C VAL A 243 13.17 -7.83 10.77
N ASP A 244 13.89 -8.11 9.68
CA ASP A 244 14.70 -7.11 8.98
C ASP A 244 13.83 -5.97 8.45
N PHE A 245 12.66 -6.29 7.90
CA PHE A 245 11.72 -5.32 7.37
C PHE A 245 11.17 -4.40 8.46
N LEU A 246 10.57 -4.96 9.53
CA LEU A 246 10.05 -4.15 10.63
C LEU A 246 11.16 -3.33 11.30
N TYR A 247 12.35 -3.92 11.49
CA TYR A 247 13.49 -3.21 12.06
C TYR A 247 13.89 -1.99 11.24
N GLU A 248 13.97 -2.12 9.90
CA GLU A 248 14.31 -1.02 9.01
C GLU A 248 13.22 0.06 8.95
N VAL A 249 11.94 -0.35 8.87
CA VAL A 249 10.80 0.57 8.95
C VAL A 249 10.84 1.36 10.24
N LEU A 250 10.96 0.68 11.39
CA LEU A 250 10.99 1.31 12.70
C LEU A 250 12.21 2.24 12.87
N ARG A 251 13.37 1.84 12.37
CA ARG A 251 14.58 2.68 12.38
C ARG A 251 14.43 3.92 11.53
N GLN A 252 13.79 3.81 10.36
CA GLN A 252 13.56 4.96 9.49
C GLN A 252 12.52 5.90 10.11
N TYR A 253 11.41 5.37 10.63
CA TYR A 253 10.39 6.14 11.34
C TYR A 253 10.99 6.98 12.48
N ASN A 254 11.90 6.40 13.27
CA ASN A 254 12.54 7.09 14.39
C ASN A 254 13.53 8.21 14.00
N GLN A 255 13.87 8.40 12.72
CA GLN A 255 14.82 9.44 12.30
C GLN A 255 14.20 10.84 12.24
N ASN A 256 12.90 11.00 12.51
CA ASN A 256 12.16 12.27 12.52
C ASN A 256 12.26 13.10 11.22
N SER A 257 12.73 12.49 10.13
CA SER A 257 12.84 13.10 8.80
C SER A 257 11.83 12.53 7.81
N PHE A 258 10.77 11.92 8.33
CA PHE A 258 9.80 11.19 7.53
C PHE A 258 8.73 12.12 6.95
N ILE A 259 7.94 11.59 6.01
CA ILE A 259 6.81 12.30 5.40
C ILE A 259 5.92 12.88 6.50
N ASP A 260 5.73 14.19 6.51
CA ASP A 260 4.78 14.82 7.44
C ASP A 260 3.35 14.35 7.10
N SER A 261 2.87 13.41 7.91
CA SER A 261 1.55 12.83 7.76
C SER A 261 0.69 13.26 8.92
N ARG A 262 -0.16 14.24 8.63
CA ARG A 262 -1.17 14.70 9.59
C ARG A 262 -2.02 13.55 10.14
N TYR A 263 -2.32 12.54 9.34
CA TYR A 263 -3.11 11.39 9.79
C TYR A 263 -2.35 10.54 10.81
N VAL A 264 -1.10 10.16 10.51
CA VAL A 264 -0.26 9.39 11.44
C VAL A 264 -0.08 10.16 12.75
N GLU A 265 0.15 11.46 12.68
CA GLU A 265 0.32 12.31 13.87
C GLU A 265 -0.98 12.48 14.68
N MET A 266 -2.16 12.29 14.07
CA MET A 266 -3.45 12.36 14.76
C MET A 266 -3.78 11.09 15.57
N ILE A 267 -3.06 9.99 15.36
CA ILE A 267 -3.29 8.75 16.11
C ILE A 267 -2.94 9.00 17.58
N ASP A 268 -3.89 8.70 18.45
CA ASP A 268 -3.80 8.93 19.89
C ASP A 268 -4.31 7.67 20.60
N ASN A 269 -3.42 6.94 21.27
CA ASN A 269 -3.80 5.74 22.01
C ASN A 269 -3.29 5.82 23.46
N GLN A 270 -4.12 5.36 24.40
CA GLN A 270 -3.79 5.39 25.83
C GLN A 270 -2.51 4.60 26.16
N ASP A 271 -2.19 3.56 25.40
CA ASP A 271 -0.90 2.85 25.47
C ASP A 271 0.07 3.44 24.45
N PRO A 272 1.16 4.12 24.88
CA PRO A 272 2.15 4.71 23.99
C PRO A 272 2.85 3.70 23.06
N ARG A 273 3.01 2.44 23.49
CA ARG A 273 3.59 1.40 22.63
C ARG A 273 2.60 0.98 21.56
N MET A 274 1.32 0.87 21.90
CA MET A 274 0.26 0.59 20.92
C MET A 274 0.13 1.74 19.93
N GLU A 275 0.12 2.98 20.42
CA GLU A 275 0.12 4.18 19.59
C GLU A 275 1.27 4.13 18.58
N LYS A 276 2.48 3.84 19.05
CA LYS A 276 3.65 3.75 18.18
C LYS A 276 3.53 2.62 17.16
N THR A 277 3.03 1.45 17.55
CA THR A 277 2.76 0.34 16.63
C THR A 277 1.78 0.77 15.52
N LEU A 278 0.68 1.41 15.89
CA LEU A 278 -0.32 1.94 14.95
C LEU A 278 0.30 2.95 13.99
N LYS A 279 1.02 3.94 14.53
CA LYS A 279 1.71 4.99 13.75
C LYS A 279 2.71 4.41 12.77
N VAL A 280 3.54 3.45 13.19
CA VAL A 280 4.53 2.80 12.32
C VAL A 280 3.86 2.03 11.17
N SER A 281 2.75 1.34 11.45
CA SER A 281 1.98 0.62 10.42
C SER A 281 1.37 1.58 9.39
N GLU A 282 0.68 2.63 9.84
CA GLU A 282 0.07 3.63 8.95
C GLU A 282 1.12 4.43 8.18
N TRP A 283 2.24 4.75 8.83
CA TRP A 283 3.36 5.40 8.19
C TRP A 283 3.93 4.56 7.04
N TRP A 284 4.12 3.26 7.25
CA TRP A 284 4.56 2.35 6.19
C TRP A 284 3.57 2.32 5.01
N ALA A 285 2.27 2.28 5.30
CA ALA A 285 1.24 2.32 4.27
C ALA A 285 1.28 3.61 3.43
N GLN A 286 1.55 4.75 4.06
CA GLN A 286 1.73 6.02 3.35
C GLN A 286 3.05 6.14 2.57
N VAL A 287 4.12 5.52 3.06
CA VAL A 287 5.36 5.38 2.29
C VAL A 287 5.10 4.57 1.01
N SER A 288 4.31 3.50 1.11
CA SER A 288 3.89 2.68 -0.03
C SER A 288 3.00 3.46 -1.00
N GLU A 289 2.03 4.21 -0.47
CA GLU A 289 1.17 5.11 -1.23
C GLU A 289 1.99 6.13 -2.04
N GLY A 290 2.92 6.84 -1.39
CA GLY A 290 3.78 7.82 -2.04
C GLY A 290 4.63 7.20 -3.15
N PHE A 291 5.18 6.02 -2.90
CA PHE A 291 5.99 5.27 -3.88
C PHE A 291 5.18 4.83 -5.09
N LEU A 292 3.95 4.32 -4.90
CA LEU A 292 3.13 3.78 -5.99
C LEU A 292 2.38 4.86 -6.76
N THR A 293 1.95 5.93 -6.08
CA THR A 293 1.03 6.93 -6.67
C THR A 293 1.73 8.18 -7.17
N ASN A 294 2.88 8.57 -6.59
CA ASN A 294 3.60 9.79 -6.95
C ASN A 294 5.13 9.61 -6.91
N PRO A 295 5.68 8.57 -7.56
CA PRO A 295 7.08 8.15 -7.43
C PRO A 295 8.10 9.27 -7.70
N ASP A 296 7.92 10.04 -8.78
CA ASP A 296 8.85 11.14 -9.15
C ASP A 296 8.98 12.17 -8.02
N SER A 297 7.84 12.66 -7.52
CA SER A 297 7.84 13.65 -6.44
C SER A 297 8.37 13.02 -5.16
N PHE A 298 7.97 11.77 -4.89
CA PHE A 298 8.31 11.06 -3.68
C PHE A 298 9.82 10.78 -3.57
N GLN A 299 10.45 10.39 -4.68
CA GLN A 299 11.89 10.18 -4.76
C GLN A 299 12.69 11.46 -4.45
N VAL A 300 12.18 12.61 -4.87
CA VAL A 300 12.83 13.92 -4.67
C VAL A 300 12.65 14.41 -3.24
N THR A 301 11.44 14.32 -2.68
CA THR A 301 11.14 14.91 -1.37
C THR A 301 11.41 13.96 -0.20
N ASN A 302 11.37 12.63 -0.41
CA ASN A 302 11.47 11.60 0.63
C ASN A 302 12.38 10.44 0.16
N GLN A 303 13.63 10.76 -0.19
CA GLN A 303 14.53 9.81 -0.85
C GLN A 303 14.81 8.53 -0.03
N SER A 304 14.92 8.65 1.29
CA SER A 304 15.14 7.51 2.19
C SER A 304 13.97 6.55 2.19
N GLU A 305 12.76 7.08 2.29
CA GLU A 305 11.49 6.37 2.30
C GLU A 305 11.24 5.72 0.94
N TYR A 306 11.55 6.43 -0.15
CA TYR A 306 11.49 5.88 -1.50
C TYR A 306 12.38 4.64 -1.62
N ARG A 307 13.62 4.69 -1.13
CA ARG A 307 14.54 3.54 -1.16
C ARG A 307 14.05 2.38 -0.29
N LEU A 308 13.45 2.69 0.85
CA LEU A 308 12.84 1.69 1.73
C LEU A 308 11.68 0.98 1.03
N ALA A 309 10.75 1.74 0.43
CA ALA A 309 9.65 1.21 -0.37
C ALA A 309 10.16 0.36 -1.55
N GLN A 310 11.12 0.89 -2.32
CA GLN A 310 11.73 0.18 -3.43
C GLN A 310 12.37 -1.15 -3.00
N LYS A 311 13.03 -1.19 -1.83
CA LYS A 311 13.63 -2.43 -1.32
C LYS A 311 12.57 -3.48 -1.01
N TRP A 312 11.51 -3.12 -0.29
CA TRP A 312 10.59 -4.09 0.29
C TRP A 312 9.37 -4.41 -0.60
N LEU A 313 8.81 -3.42 -1.30
CA LEU A 313 7.73 -3.64 -2.26
C LEU A 313 8.24 -4.30 -3.55
N CYS A 314 9.42 -3.90 -4.04
CA CYS A 314 9.99 -4.45 -5.28
C CYS A 314 10.97 -5.61 -5.03
N ARG A 315 10.90 -6.28 -3.88
CA ARG A 315 11.87 -7.34 -3.50
C ARG A 315 11.92 -8.49 -4.53
N PHE A 316 10.77 -8.80 -5.12
CA PHE A 316 10.61 -9.85 -6.14
C PHE A 316 10.73 -9.33 -7.57
N ASP A 317 10.37 -8.07 -7.81
CA ASP A 317 10.53 -7.41 -9.10
C ASP A 317 11.51 -6.23 -9.01
N LYS A 318 12.80 -6.54 -9.01
CA LYS A 318 13.87 -5.52 -8.96
C LYS A 318 13.92 -4.61 -10.21
N LYS A 319 13.17 -4.94 -11.26
CA LYS A 319 13.10 -4.15 -12.50
C LYS A 319 11.88 -3.25 -12.54
N PHE A 320 10.97 -3.36 -11.57
CA PHE A 320 9.80 -2.50 -11.47
C PHE A 320 10.21 -1.02 -11.40
N VAL A 321 9.53 -0.20 -12.21
CA VAL A 321 9.70 1.26 -12.26
C VAL A 321 8.33 1.91 -12.06
N PRO A 322 8.05 2.49 -10.87
CA PRO A 322 6.71 2.95 -10.51
C PRO A 322 6.16 4.05 -11.43
N GLU A 323 7.01 4.89 -12.02
CA GLU A 323 6.62 5.96 -12.94
C GLU A 323 5.92 5.41 -14.18
N VAL A 324 6.38 4.25 -14.67
CA VAL A 324 5.79 3.58 -15.83
C VAL A 324 4.39 3.09 -15.48
N GLY A 325 4.21 2.52 -14.29
CA GLY A 325 2.91 2.09 -13.79
C GLY A 325 1.91 3.23 -13.69
N GLN A 326 2.30 4.36 -13.10
CA GLN A 326 1.43 5.54 -13.00
C GLN A 326 1.01 6.05 -14.39
N PHE A 327 1.95 6.20 -15.33
CA PHE A 327 1.66 6.65 -16.69
C PHE A 327 0.70 5.70 -17.43
N MET A 328 0.91 4.39 -17.30
CA MET A 328 0.04 3.41 -17.95
C MET A 328 -1.35 3.38 -17.31
N ARG A 329 -1.48 3.49 -15.98
CA ARG A 329 -2.79 3.60 -15.29
C ARG A 329 -3.58 4.79 -15.84
N MET A 330 -2.93 5.95 -15.94
CA MET A 330 -3.56 7.15 -16.51
C MET A 330 -3.96 6.97 -17.97
N ASN A 331 -3.13 6.35 -18.81
CA ASN A 331 -3.48 6.15 -20.21
C ASN A 331 -4.64 5.15 -20.41
N LYS A 332 -4.68 4.06 -19.64
CA LYS A 332 -5.81 3.13 -19.66
C LYS A 332 -7.11 3.82 -19.26
N LEU A 333 -7.07 4.64 -18.21
CA LEU A 333 -8.18 5.47 -17.77
C LEU A 333 -8.69 6.41 -18.86
N LEU A 334 -7.77 7.03 -19.61
CA LEU A 334 -8.12 7.95 -20.69
C LEU A 334 -8.57 7.25 -21.98
N ALA A 335 -8.11 6.03 -22.23
CA ALA A 335 -8.49 5.21 -23.38
C ALA A 335 -9.91 4.63 -23.21
N ASN A 336 -10.31 4.34 -21.97
CA ASN A 336 -11.66 3.87 -21.64
C ASN A 336 -12.68 5.03 -21.57
N LYS A 337 -12.84 5.76 -22.68
CA LYS A 337 -13.88 6.81 -22.87
C LYS A 337 -15.34 6.29 -22.83
N HIS A 338 -15.54 5.05 -22.37
CA HIS A 338 -16.84 4.42 -22.15
C HIS A 338 -17.19 4.26 -20.66
N LEU A 339 -16.43 4.87 -19.76
CA LEU A 339 -16.92 5.22 -18.43
C LEU A 339 -18.13 6.15 -18.66
N LYS A 340 -19.33 5.60 -18.41
CA LYS A 340 -20.63 6.19 -18.80
C LYS A 340 -20.90 7.50 -18.11
#